data_AF-A0A7Y5MTV7-F1
#
_entry.id   AF-A0A7Y5MTV7-F1
#
_cell.length_a   1.000
_cell.length_b   1.000
_cell.length_c   1.000
_cell.angle_alpha   90.00
_cell.angle_beta   90.00
_cell.angle_gamma   90.00
#
_symmetry.space_group_name_H-M   'P 1'
#
loop_
_entity.id
_entity.type
_entity.pdbx_description
1 polymer ?
#
loop_
_entity_poly.entity_id
_entity_poly.type
_entity_poly.pdbx_seq_one_letter_code
_entity_poly.pdbx_strand_id
1 'polypeptide(L)'
;MNTNEQNNFKPYVSSNLTLPELTLKSILLGALAGIIFGAATVYLALKAGLTVSASIPIAVLAISLGRRFFKTNILENNIIQTAGSAGESIAAGVVFTLPGFLFLSGGSDGKSIGEDY
;
A
#
# COMPACT_ATOMS: atom_id res chain seq x y z
N MET A 1 2.67 16.25 40.37
CA MET A 1 2.52 15.99 38.92
C MET A 1 2.33 17.33 38.23
N ASN A 2 3.36 17.89 37.60
CA ASN A 2 3.32 19.23 36.99
C ASN A 2 2.56 19.18 35.65
N THR A 3 1.51 19.98 35.51
CA THR A 3 0.57 20.02 34.37
C THR A 3 0.93 21.05 33.28
N ASN A 4 2.18 21.52 33.20
CA ASN A 4 2.57 22.68 32.37
C ASN A 4 3.36 22.33 31.10
N GLU A 5 3.14 21.17 30.48
CA GLU A 5 3.78 20.81 29.18
C GLU A 5 2.80 20.72 28.00
N GLN A 6 1.55 21.17 28.15
CA GLN A 6 0.50 20.98 27.13
C GLN A 6 0.32 22.13 26.12
N ASN A 7 1.12 23.21 26.17
CA ASN A 7 0.84 24.43 25.39
C ASN A 7 1.80 24.74 24.22
N ASN A 8 2.62 23.79 23.76
CA ASN A 8 3.55 24.04 22.64
C ASN A 8 3.54 22.95 21.55
N PHE A 9 2.37 22.36 21.28
CA PHE A 9 2.18 21.56 20.07
C PHE A 9 1.82 22.48 18.90
N LYS A 10 2.77 22.73 18.00
CA LYS A 10 2.49 23.35 16.69
C LYS A 10 2.24 22.25 15.65
N PRO A 11 1.01 22.12 15.11
CA PRO A 11 0.72 21.14 14.08
C PRO A 11 1.54 21.39 12.81
N TYR A 12 1.91 20.33 12.09
CA TYR A 12 2.61 20.41 10.80
C TYR A 12 1.81 21.18 9.73
N VAL A 13 0.48 21.20 9.87
CA VAL A 13 -0.45 22.00 9.06
C VAL A 13 -1.20 22.96 10.00
N SER A 14 -0.98 24.26 9.85
CA SER A 14 -1.66 25.30 10.63
C SER A 14 -3.14 25.35 10.31
N SER A 15 -4.00 25.62 11.30
CA SER A 15 -5.45 25.78 11.10
C SER A 15 -5.83 26.98 10.21
N ASN A 16 -4.92 27.94 10.04
CA ASN A 16 -5.09 29.07 9.11
C ASN A 16 -4.61 28.76 7.68
N LEU A 17 -4.03 27.58 7.42
CA LEU A 17 -3.51 27.18 6.11
C LEU A 17 -4.42 26.13 5.48
N THR A 18 -5.08 26.48 4.38
CA THR A 18 -5.85 25.53 3.56
C THR A 18 -4.95 24.84 2.54
N LEU A 19 -4.61 23.58 2.80
CA LEU A 19 -3.90 22.72 1.86
C LEU A 19 -4.89 21.80 1.13
N PRO A 20 -4.64 21.43 -0.13
CA PRO A 20 -5.41 20.39 -0.79
C PRO A 20 -5.23 19.05 -0.07
N GLU A 21 -6.31 18.53 0.53
CA GLU A 21 -6.30 17.27 1.29
C GLU A 21 -6.48 16.05 0.37
N LEU A 22 -7.43 16.13 -0.57
CA LEU A 22 -7.72 15.07 -1.53
C LEU A 22 -7.56 15.62 -2.94
N THR A 23 -6.49 15.22 -3.62
CA THR A 23 -6.25 15.61 -5.02
C THR A 23 -6.28 14.40 -5.94
N LEU A 24 -6.82 14.60 -7.14
CA LEU A 24 -6.89 13.54 -8.15
C LEU A 24 -5.49 12.99 -8.50
N LYS A 25 -4.47 13.86 -8.49
CA LYS A 25 -3.07 13.47 -8.72
C LYS A 25 -2.57 12.49 -7.66
N SER A 26 -2.86 12.75 -6.38
CA SER A 26 -2.47 11.88 -5.26
C SER A 26 -3.13 10.51 -5.35
N ILE A 27 -4.41 10.47 -5.72
CA ILE A 27 -5.16 9.22 -5.91
C ILE A 27 -4.55 8.43 -7.07
N LEU A 28 -4.28 9.06 -8.21
CA LEU A 28 -3.72 8.38 -9.38
C LEU A 28 -2.30 7.87 -9.12
N LEU A 29 -1.43 8.67 -8.50
CA LEU A 29 -0.08 8.26 -8.13
C LEU A 29 -0.09 7.12 -7.10
N GLY A 30 -0.97 7.21 -6.08
CA GLY A 30 -1.16 6.15 -5.09
C GLY A 30 -1.70 4.86 -5.71
N ALA A 31 -2.72 4.95 -6.57
CA ALA A 31 -3.27 3.80 -7.28
C ALA A 31 -2.25 3.13 -8.19
N LEU A 32 -1.46 3.92 -8.95
CA LEU A 32 -0.40 3.39 -9.79
C LEU A 32 0.67 2.67 -8.96
N ALA A 33 1.12 3.29 -7.86
CA ALA A 33 2.05 2.66 -6.93
C ALA A 33 1.45 1.37 -6.36
N GLY A 34 0.19 1.39 -5.93
CA GLY A 34 -0.50 0.22 -5.38
C GLY A 34 -0.65 -0.92 -6.38
N ILE A 35 -0.89 -0.64 -7.65
CA ILE A 35 -0.93 -1.67 -8.70
C ILE A 35 0.45 -2.28 -8.90
N ILE A 36 1.50 -1.46 -9.06
CA ILE A 36 2.86 -1.93 -9.33
C ILE A 36 3.38 -2.75 -8.15
N PHE A 37 3.32 -2.17 -6.95
CA PHE A 37 3.83 -2.83 -5.75
C PHE A 37 2.93 -3.97 -5.28
N GLY A 38 1.60 -3.87 -5.45
CA GLY A 38 0.70 -4.98 -5.18
C GLY A 38 0.98 -6.18 -6.08
N ALA A 39 1.15 -5.97 -7.39
CA ALA A 39 1.54 -7.03 -8.31
C ALA A 39 2.92 -7.63 -7.98
N ALA A 40 3.89 -6.78 -7.63
CA ALA A 40 5.20 -7.23 -7.19
C ALA A 40 5.10 -8.09 -5.90
N THR A 41 4.29 -7.68 -4.93
CA THR A 41 4.06 -8.42 -3.69
C THR A 41 3.40 -9.77 -3.96
N VAL A 42 2.37 -9.85 -4.81
CA VAL A 42 1.75 -11.12 -5.21
C VAL A 42 2.77 -12.05 -5.85
N TYR A 43 3.53 -11.53 -6.82
CA TYR A 43 4.52 -12.33 -7.55
C TYR A 43 5.63 -12.86 -6.63
N LEU A 44 6.22 -11.99 -5.79
CA LEU A 44 7.28 -12.40 -4.87
C LEU A 44 6.77 -13.39 -3.82
N ALA A 45 5.56 -13.20 -3.31
CA ALA A 45 5.01 -14.11 -2.32
C ALA A 45 4.70 -15.49 -2.91
N LEU A 46 4.10 -15.55 -4.11
CA LEU A 46 3.79 -16.82 -4.77
C LEU A 46 5.05 -17.52 -5.30
N LYS A 47 6.05 -16.78 -5.77
CA LYS A 47 7.25 -17.35 -6.39
C LYS A 47 8.38 -17.63 -5.40
N ALA A 48 8.64 -16.70 -4.49
CA ALA A 48 9.78 -16.76 -3.57
C ALA A 48 9.37 -17.06 -2.12
N GLY A 49 8.07 -17.01 -1.77
CA GLY A 49 7.58 -17.26 -0.41
C GLY A 49 7.88 -16.14 0.59
N LEU A 50 8.36 -14.99 0.12
CA LEU A 50 8.72 -13.83 0.94
C LEU A 50 7.96 -12.59 0.43
N THR A 51 7.46 -11.79 1.36
CA THR A 51 6.91 -10.46 1.08
C THR A 51 7.87 -9.39 1.58
N VAL A 52 8.03 -8.31 0.81
CA VAL A 52 8.77 -7.12 1.23
C VAL A 52 7.74 -6.02 1.52
N SER A 53 7.97 -5.23 2.57
CA SER A 53 7.12 -4.07 2.86
C SER A 53 7.21 -3.06 1.72
N ALA A 54 6.15 -2.93 0.93
CA ALA A 54 6.08 -1.97 -0.16
C ALA A 54 5.76 -0.56 0.34
N SER A 55 5.16 -0.43 1.52
CA SER A 55 4.86 0.88 2.13
C SER A 55 6.11 1.77 2.27
N ILE A 56 7.27 1.19 2.64
CA ILE A 56 8.54 1.93 2.80
C ILE A 56 9.00 2.55 1.47
N PRO A 57 9.22 1.78 0.38
CA PRO A 57 9.63 2.36 -0.89
C PRO A 57 8.57 3.29 -1.47
N ILE A 58 7.28 3.00 -1.31
CA ILE A 58 6.21 3.91 -1.77
C ILE A 58 6.31 5.26 -1.06
N ALA A 59 6.48 5.28 0.26
CA ALA A 59 6.63 6.53 1.02
C ALA A 59 7.87 7.32 0.59
N VAL A 60 9.01 6.62 0.41
CA VAL A 60 10.25 7.25 -0.06
C VAL A 60 10.06 7.85 -1.45
N LEU A 61 9.45 7.11 -2.39
CA LEU A 61 9.16 7.61 -3.74
C LEU A 61 8.17 8.77 -3.73
N ALA A 62 7.10 8.71 -2.93
CA ALA A 62 6.14 9.79 -2.80
C ALA A 62 6.80 11.08 -2.28
N ILE A 63 7.65 10.97 -1.26
CA ILE A 63 8.33 12.13 -0.66
C ILE A 63 9.44 12.67 -1.56
N SER A 64 10.30 11.80 -2.09
CA SER A 64 11.46 12.20 -2.90
C SER A 64 11.06 12.63 -4.32
N LEU A 65 10.20 11.86 -4.98
CA LEU A 65 9.82 12.09 -6.38
C LEU A 65 8.61 13.02 -6.48
N GLY A 66 7.62 12.88 -5.59
CA GLY A 66 6.44 13.75 -5.54
C GLY A 66 6.82 15.21 -5.29
N ARG A 67 7.75 15.46 -4.35
CA ARG A 67 8.24 16.82 -4.08
C ARG A 67 9.00 17.44 -5.25
N ARG A 68 9.76 16.63 -6.01
CA ARG A 68 10.59 17.11 -7.12
C ARG A 68 9.81 17.36 -8.41
N PHE A 69 8.86 16.49 -8.75
CA PHE A 69 8.16 16.52 -10.04
C PHE A 69 6.73 17.04 -9.96
N PHE A 70 6.02 16.73 -8.86
CA PHE A 70 4.58 17.01 -8.73
C PHE A 70 4.26 18.11 -7.71
N LYS A 71 5.28 18.61 -7.00
CA LYS A 71 5.15 19.60 -5.91
C LYS A 71 4.11 19.18 -4.86
N THR A 72 4.06 17.88 -4.54
CA THR A 72 3.10 17.34 -3.57
C THR A 72 3.34 17.87 -2.16
N ASN A 73 2.24 18.10 -1.45
CA ASN A 73 2.27 18.50 -0.04
C ASN A 73 2.29 17.27 0.90
N ILE A 74 2.37 17.50 2.22
CA ILE A 74 2.46 16.43 3.23
C ILE A 74 1.18 15.57 3.25
N LEU A 75 0.00 16.19 3.07
CA LEU A 75 -1.29 15.49 3.03
C LEU A 75 -1.39 14.63 1.76
N GLU A 76 -1.01 15.18 0.61
CA GLU A 76 -0.97 14.44 -0.66
C GLU A 76 -0.03 13.24 -0.60
N ASN A 77 1.15 13.37 0.00
CA ASN A 77 2.07 12.25 0.19
C ASN A 77 1.50 11.18 1.12
N ASN A 78 0.76 11.57 2.16
CA ASN A 78 0.08 10.62 3.04
C ASN A 78 -1.02 9.85 2.28
N ILE A 79 -1.78 10.51 1.41
CA ILE A 79 -2.76 9.86 0.54
C ILE A 79 -2.08 8.90 -0.45
N ILE A 80 -1.01 9.32 -1.13
CA ILE A 80 -0.26 8.46 -2.06
C ILE A 80 0.26 7.20 -1.35
N GLN A 81 0.85 7.36 -0.16
CA GLN A 81 1.35 6.24 0.63
C GLN A 81 0.24 5.28 1.03
N THR A 82 -0.85 5.81 1.60
CA THR A 82 -1.97 5.00 2.11
C THR A 82 -2.68 4.27 0.98
N ALA A 83 -2.96 4.96 -0.13
CA ALA A 83 -3.57 4.35 -1.31
C ALA A 83 -2.63 3.31 -1.95
N GLY A 84 -1.32 3.59 -1.99
CA GLY A 84 -0.33 2.66 -2.51
C GLY A 84 -0.18 1.40 -1.65
N SER A 85 -0.15 1.53 -0.32
CA SER A 85 -0.02 0.38 0.58
C SER A 85 -1.31 -0.44 0.69
N ALA A 86 -2.49 0.13 0.40
CA ALA A 86 -3.74 -0.62 0.35
C ALA A 86 -3.70 -1.77 -0.67
N GLY A 87 -2.92 -1.64 -1.76
CA GLY A 87 -2.68 -2.72 -2.73
C GLY A 87 -1.99 -3.94 -2.11
N GLU A 88 -1.19 -3.74 -1.05
CA GLU A 88 -0.52 -4.81 -0.30
C GLU A 88 -1.54 -5.68 0.45
N SER A 89 -2.61 -5.09 0.99
CA SER A 89 -3.70 -5.83 1.63
C SER A 89 -4.46 -6.71 0.64
N ILE A 90 -4.71 -6.20 -0.57
CA ILE A 90 -5.34 -6.99 -1.64
C ILE A 90 -4.41 -8.14 -2.06
N ALA A 91 -3.12 -7.85 -2.24
CA ALA A 91 -2.11 -8.85 -2.58
C ALA A 91 -2.06 -9.98 -1.53
N ALA A 92 -2.08 -9.66 -0.24
CA ALA A 92 -2.11 -10.66 0.83
C ALA A 92 -3.33 -11.60 0.73
N GLY A 93 -4.51 -11.06 0.45
CA GLY A 93 -5.72 -11.87 0.24
C GLY A 93 -5.58 -12.82 -0.95
N VAL A 94 -5.03 -12.35 -2.07
CA VAL A 94 -4.78 -13.15 -3.28
C VAL A 94 -3.76 -14.27 -3.01
N VAL A 95 -2.65 -13.94 -2.35
CA VAL A 95 -1.57 -14.90 -2.05
C VAL A 95 -2.03 -16.01 -1.12
N PHE A 96 -2.92 -15.73 -0.17
CA PHE A 96 -3.46 -16.76 0.71
C PHE A 96 -4.55 -17.60 0.02
N THR A 97 -5.39 -16.97 -0.79
CA THR A 97 -6.58 -17.62 -1.36
C THR A 97 -6.26 -18.43 -2.61
N LEU A 98 -5.42 -17.92 -3.52
CA LEU A 98 -5.16 -18.59 -4.80
C LEU A 98 -4.51 -19.97 -4.66
N PRO A 99 -3.47 -20.17 -3.82
CA PRO A 99 -2.90 -21.49 -3.63
C PRO A 99 -3.94 -22.46 -3.05
N GLY A 100 -4.70 -22.04 -2.04
CA GLY A 100 -5.76 -22.87 -1.45
C GLY A 100 -6.84 -23.25 -2.47
N PHE A 101 -7.29 -22.30 -3.30
CA PHE A 101 -8.23 -22.56 -4.38
C PHE A 101 -7.63 -23.51 -5.41
N LEU A 102 -6.37 -23.30 -5.80
CA LEU A 102 -5.68 -24.16 -6.76
C LEU A 102 -5.66 -25.59 -6.22
N PHE A 103 -5.17 -25.81 -5.00
CA PHE A 103 -5.11 -27.14 -4.37
C PHE A 103 -6.47 -27.83 -4.25
N LEU A 104 -7.55 -27.08 -3.97
CA LEU A 104 -8.89 -27.65 -3.81
C LEU A 104 -9.64 -27.82 -5.14
N SER A 105 -9.18 -27.15 -6.20
CA SER A 105 -9.82 -27.23 -7.51
C SER A 105 -9.70 -28.66 -8.05
N GLY A 106 -10.84 -29.26 -8.37
CA GLY A 106 -10.90 -30.55 -9.06
C GLY A 106 -10.41 -30.43 -10.50
N GLY A 107 -9.60 -31.37 -10.96
CA GLY A 107 -9.37 -31.59 -12.38
C GLY A 107 -10.67 -32.03 -13.08
N SER A 108 -10.66 -32.10 -14.40
CA SER A 108 -11.81 -32.53 -15.24
C SER A 108 -12.41 -33.89 -14.85
N ASP A 109 -11.70 -34.64 -14.02
CA ASP A 109 -12.01 -36.00 -13.58
C ASP A 109 -12.67 -36.01 -12.18
N GLY A 110 -12.94 -34.84 -11.58
CA GLY A 110 -13.52 -34.68 -10.24
C GLY A 110 -12.53 -34.90 -9.09
N LYS A 111 -11.28 -35.27 -9.40
CA LYS A 111 -10.18 -35.50 -8.47
C LYS A 111 -9.47 -34.20 -8.14
N SER A 112 -9.22 -33.92 -6.86
CA SER A 112 -8.51 -32.70 -6.43
C SER A 112 -7.05 -32.74 -6.90
N ILE A 113 -6.50 -31.64 -7.42
CA ILE A 113 -5.08 -31.60 -7.81
C ILE A 113 -4.11 -31.80 -6.63
N GLY A 114 -4.61 -31.67 -5.40
CA GLY A 114 -3.88 -31.95 -4.17
C GLY A 114 -4.07 -33.36 -3.62
N GLU A 115 -4.79 -34.27 -4.28
CA GLU A 115 -5.07 -35.61 -3.72
C GLU A 115 -3.85 -36.54 -3.72
N ASP A 116 -2.92 -36.34 -4.64
CA ASP A 116 -1.73 -37.19 -4.81
C ASP A 116 -0.50 -36.67 -4.02
N TYR A 117 -0.65 -35.58 -3.24
CA TYR A 117 0.37 -34.95 -2.40
C TYR A 117 -0.04 -34.96 -0.92
#